data_AF-A0A2W6CKX7-F1
#
_entry.id   AF-A0A2W6CKX7-F1
#
_cell.length_a   1.000
_cell.length_b   1.000
_cell.length_c   1.000
_cell.angle_alpha   90.00
_cell.angle_beta   90.00
_cell.angle_gamma   90.00
#
_symmetry.space_group_name_H-M   'P 1'
#
loop_
_entity.id
_entity.type
_entity.pdbx_description
1 polymer ?
#
loop_
_entity_poly.entity_id
_entity_poly.type
_entity_poly.pdbx_seq_one_letter_code
_entity_poly.pdbx_strand_id
1 'polypeptide(L)'
;MVRWLDPHQLVDTAVRVLLSGVFSAYADYRELQALEPAEFPDRSGEADLWLDYVADLGDGWNSTYTVARLLATEGLKLDWDGESHATERGRILVMGGDQVYPVPKAAEYQNRMLGPYRAALPYTAGQAPELFAVPGSHDWYDGLVNFTSVFCRKRWIGGWRTRQRRSYFAVKLPNRWWLWGIDIQFGSYIDEAQLRYFARVALDQVKHGDRIILCTAKEVDSGRKGIEIHSDRDVEFLEREIIQPCGARLVLYIKSGKHYYARYKQEDGFRQHIASGGGGAFLHPTHNLPERMDLPGADGPVPYRKACTYPSPDVSKRLRKRIWLLAPYNLPLAGVFGAVQVLLALMLGLHLGDRHVGLGLGDVLNAVWESPTFFLLILLVVVSVAGMVRFAHDARGVHRFLVGTLHSTMQLASAAGFMIVSSWMSSAFGLRGVWSLVAFLSLIFLVGGIGGMVGMSGYLWVANCFGLHGTEGYAAQHHQDLKHFLRLHIQTDGALTVYPIGIDRVGRKWTLRPNAPAHEPWFAPTGSEPEPHLIEKPITITGTGRAC
;
A
#
# COMPACT_ATOMS: atom_id res chain seq x y z
N MET A 1 9.31 1.79 8.90
CA MET A 1 7.98 1.29 8.51
C MET A 1 6.98 1.86 9.50
N VAL A 2 5.80 2.24 9.04
CA VAL A 2 4.67 2.55 9.91
C VAL A 2 4.35 1.30 10.71
N ARG A 3 4.05 1.49 11.99
CA ARG A 3 3.59 0.40 12.84
C ARG A 3 2.08 0.31 12.70
N TRP A 4 1.62 -0.33 11.62
CA TRP A 4 0.21 -0.35 11.23
C TRP A 4 -0.73 -0.93 12.29
N LEU A 5 -0.22 -1.84 13.13
CA LEU A 5 -0.97 -2.45 14.23
C LEU A 5 -0.69 -1.80 15.59
N ASP A 6 0.07 -0.71 15.65
CA ASP A 6 0.25 0.03 16.90
C ASP A 6 -1.09 0.68 17.29
N PRO A 7 -1.57 0.51 18.54
CA PRO A 7 -2.86 1.04 18.96
C PRO A 7 -3.02 2.55 18.79
N HIS A 8 -1.97 3.34 19.07
CA HIS A 8 -2.03 4.79 18.88
C HIS A 8 -2.11 5.14 17.40
N GLN A 9 -1.37 4.41 16.56
CA GLN A 9 -1.42 4.59 15.11
C GLN A 9 -2.80 4.24 14.54
N LEU A 10 -3.40 3.14 14.98
CA LEU A 10 -4.74 2.72 14.56
C LEU A 10 -5.78 3.80 14.89
N VAL A 11 -5.73 4.36 16.10
CA VAL A 11 -6.66 5.41 16.53
C VAL A 11 -6.44 6.72 15.75
N ASP A 12 -5.19 7.20 15.60
CA ASP A 12 -4.92 8.44 14.84
C ASP A 12 -5.34 8.30 13.38
N THR A 13 -5.06 7.16 12.74
CA THR A 13 -5.49 6.89 11.37
C THR A 13 -7.01 6.82 11.29
N ALA A 14 -7.68 6.07 12.18
CA ALA A 14 -9.15 5.92 12.14
C ALA A 14 -9.87 7.27 12.30
N VAL A 15 -9.46 8.11 13.25
CA VAL A 15 -10.03 9.45 13.43
C VAL A 15 -9.85 10.30 12.17
N ARG A 16 -8.69 10.25 11.53
CA ARG A 16 -8.41 11.03 10.32
C ARG A 16 -9.19 10.55 9.11
N VAL A 17 -9.32 9.24 8.93
CA VAL A 17 -10.15 8.66 7.86
C VAL A 17 -11.61 9.07 8.04
N LEU A 18 -12.13 9.05 9.28
CA LEU A 18 -13.47 9.52 9.59
C LEU A 18 -13.65 11.01 9.27
N LEU A 19 -12.73 11.86 9.74
CA LEU A 19 -12.76 13.30 9.43
C LEU A 19 -12.66 13.56 7.93
N SER A 20 -11.75 12.87 7.24
CA SER A 20 -11.60 12.95 5.78
C SER A 20 -12.89 12.58 5.05
N GLY A 21 -13.57 11.50 5.45
CA GLY A 21 -14.83 11.11 4.83
C GLY A 21 -15.91 12.18 4.93
N VAL A 22 -15.95 12.91 6.06
CA VAL A 22 -16.87 14.03 6.25
C VAL A 22 -16.46 15.24 5.39
N PHE A 23 -15.20 15.67 5.44
CA PHE A 23 -14.75 16.88 4.73
C PHE A 23 -14.62 16.69 3.21
N SER A 24 -14.21 15.51 2.75
CA SER A 24 -14.06 15.19 1.33
C SER A 24 -15.40 15.22 0.58
N ALA A 25 -16.53 15.06 1.29
CA ALA A 25 -17.86 15.21 0.70
C ALA A 25 -18.22 16.68 0.39
N TYR A 26 -17.51 17.66 0.98
CA TYR A 26 -17.85 19.08 0.88
C TYR A 26 -16.79 19.94 0.18
N ALA A 27 -15.56 19.46 -0.02
CA ALA A 27 -14.48 20.23 -0.60
C ALA A 27 -13.58 19.38 -1.52
N ASP A 28 -13.98 19.24 -2.79
CA ASP A 28 -13.13 18.66 -3.83
C ASP A 28 -12.19 19.74 -4.40
N TYR A 29 -10.89 19.63 -4.09
CA TYR A 29 -9.89 20.60 -4.55
C TYR A 29 -9.63 20.53 -6.06
N ARG A 30 -10.06 19.48 -6.77
CA ARG A 30 -9.89 19.39 -8.24
C ARG A 30 -10.68 20.47 -8.98
N GLU A 31 -11.84 20.87 -8.47
CA GLU A 31 -12.63 21.99 -9.00
C GLU A 31 -11.87 23.31 -8.91
N LEU A 32 -11.13 23.55 -7.82
CA LEU A 32 -10.26 24.73 -7.70
C LEU A 32 -9.06 24.65 -8.64
N GLN A 33 -8.49 23.45 -8.83
CA GLN A 33 -7.38 23.22 -9.76
C GLN A 33 -7.81 23.41 -11.22
N ALA A 34 -9.09 23.32 -11.55
CA ALA A 34 -9.61 23.59 -12.89
C ALA A 34 -9.34 25.03 -13.35
N LEU A 35 -9.15 25.97 -12.41
CA LEU A 35 -8.80 27.36 -12.67
C LEU A 35 -7.34 27.55 -13.10
N GLU A 36 -6.47 26.58 -12.79
CA GLU A 36 -5.07 26.63 -13.21
C GLU A 36 -4.94 26.36 -14.72
N PRO A 37 -3.97 26.96 -15.43
CA PRO A 37 -3.78 26.71 -16.86
C PRO A 37 -3.63 25.23 -17.19
N ALA A 38 -4.35 24.78 -18.21
CA ALA A 38 -4.22 23.44 -18.77
C ALA A 38 -2.92 23.34 -19.57
N GLU A 39 -1.83 22.97 -18.90
CA GLU A 39 -0.53 22.72 -19.53
C GLU A 39 -0.33 21.23 -19.82
N PHE A 40 0.36 20.93 -20.92
CA PHE A 40 0.85 19.60 -21.26
C PHE A 40 2.30 19.74 -21.75
N PRO A 41 3.29 19.36 -20.94
CA PRO A 41 4.69 19.44 -21.37
C PRO A 41 4.94 18.62 -22.64
N ASP A 42 5.59 19.23 -23.63
CA ASP A 42 5.91 18.60 -24.93
C ASP A 42 7.38 18.20 -24.98
N ARG A 43 7.65 16.90 -25.16
CA ARG A 43 8.98 16.28 -25.35
C ARG A 43 9.07 15.57 -26.69
N SER A 44 8.13 15.79 -27.60
CA SER A 44 8.09 15.11 -28.91
C SER A 44 9.27 15.44 -29.83
N GLY A 45 10.02 16.50 -29.53
CA GLY A 45 11.26 16.86 -30.26
C GLY A 45 12.49 16.05 -29.86
N GLU A 46 12.42 15.21 -28.82
CA GLU A 46 13.54 14.34 -28.44
C GLU A 46 13.53 13.05 -29.29
N ALA A 47 14.71 12.48 -29.55
CA ALA A 47 14.82 11.27 -30.37
C ALA A 47 14.41 10.02 -29.57
N ASP A 48 14.83 9.93 -28.32
CA ASP A 48 14.52 8.89 -27.35
C ASP A 48 14.30 9.50 -25.97
N LEU A 49 13.75 8.73 -25.03
CA LEU A 49 13.50 9.22 -23.68
C LEU A 49 13.42 8.08 -22.65
N TRP A 50 14.18 8.24 -21.57
CA TRP A 50 14.06 7.42 -20.37
C TRP A 50 13.08 8.04 -19.37
N LEU A 51 12.23 7.20 -18.77
CA LEU A 51 11.34 7.60 -17.68
C LEU A 51 11.26 6.50 -16.62
N ASP A 52 11.13 6.91 -15.36
CA ASP A 52 11.00 6.02 -14.21
C ASP A 52 9.59 6.13 -13.62
N TYR A 53 9.05 5.01 -13.12
CA TYR A 53 7.78 4.94 -12.40
C TYR A 53 7.96 4.24 -11.05
N VAL A 54 7.42 4.85 -9.99
CA VAL A 54 7.43 4.32 -8.64
C VAL A 54 6.15 4.72 -7.91
N ALA A 55 5.63 3.88 -7.03
CA ALA A 55 4.43 4.18 -6.24
C ALA A 55 4.46 3.50 -4.86
N ASP A 56 3.52 3.86 -3.99
CA ASP A 56 3.37 3.33 -2.63
C ASP A 56 4.66 3.51 -1.82
N LEU A 57 5.01 4.79 -1.63
CA LEU A 57 6.26 5.26 -1.02
C LEU A 57 6.10 5.31 0.51
N GLY A 58 6.84 6.18 1.21
CA GLY A 58 6.39 6.77 2.47
C GLY A 58 6.20 5.89 3.72
N ASP A 59 6.23 4.57 3.65
CA ASP A 59 5.97 3.70 4.80
C ASP A 59 7.20 3.60 5.72
N GLY A 60 8.40 3.57 5.15
CA GLY A 60 9.63 3.53 5.94
C GLY A 60 10.87 4.01 5.21
N TRP A 61 11.75 4.68 5.97
CA TRP A 61 13.01 5.24 5.50
C TRP A 61 13.84 4.27 4.66
N ASN A 62 14.19 3.08 5.19
CA ASN A 62 15.08 2.14 4.52
C ASN A 62 14.58 1.73 3.12
N SER A 63 13.29 1.40 3.03
CA SER A 63 12.65 1.00 1.77
C SER A 63 12.64 2.17 0.78
N THR A 64 12.04 3.29 1.19
CA THR A 64 11.85 4.47 0.33
C THR A 64 13.19 5.07 -0.10
N TYR A 65 14.15 5.18 0.82
CA TYR A 65 15.47 5.74 0.52
C TYR A 65 16.28 4.85 -0.43
N THR A 66 16.21 3.53 -0.27
CA THR A 66 16.88 2.60 -1.19
C THR A 66 16.37 2.75 -2.61
N VAL A 67 15.04 2.78 -2.78
CA VAL A 67 14.42 2.96 -4.11
C VAL A 67 14.76 4.35 -4.66
N ALA A 68 14.64 5.41 -3.87
CA ALA A 68 14.98 6.77 -4.29
C ALA A 68 16.45 6.90 -4.74
N ARG A 69 17.37 6.22 -4.05
CA ARG A 69 18.80 6.20 -4.42
C ARG A 69 19.03 5.51 -5.76
N LEU A 70 18.41 4.35 -5.99
CA LEU A 70 18.55 3.64 -7.27
C LEU A 70 17.90 4.40 -8.45
N LEU A 71 16.80 5.11 -8.19
CA LEU A 71 16.21 6.05 -9.13
C LEU A 71 17.13 7.25 -9.42
N ALA A 72 17.92 7.68 -8.44
CA ALA A 72 18.86 8.79 -8.59
C ALA A 72 20.16 8.40 -9.32
N THR A 73 20.53 7.11 -9.35
CA THR A 73 21.74 6.63 -10.02
C THR A 73 21.67 6.85 -11.53
N GLU A 74 22.69 7.48 -12.12
CA GLU A 74 22.72 7.88 -13.54
C GLU A 74 22.57 6.73 -14.52
N GLY A 75 23.12 5.56 -14.19
CA GLY A 75 22.90 4.35 -14.97
C GLY A 75 22.94 3.10 -14.09
N LEU A 76 22.17 2.10 -14.49
CA LEU A 76 22.16 0.78 -13.86
C LEU A 76 22.52 -0.27 -14.91
N LYS A 77 23.38 -1.21 -14.52
CA LYS A 77 23.68 -2.41 -15.30
C LYS A 77 22.90 -3.56 -14.68
N LEU A 78 22.02 -4.18 -15.46
CA LEU A 78 21.09 -5.19 -15.00
C LEU A 78 21.23 -6.45 -15.84
N ASP A 79 21.46 -7.59 -15.21
CA ASP A 79 21.65 -8.85 -15.92
C ASP A 79 20.35 -9.68 -15.92
N TRP A 80 20.02 -10.30 -17.06
CA TRP A 80 18.93 -11.25 -17.22
C TRP A 80 19.34 -12.36 -18.18
N ASP A 81 19.26 -13.62 -17.73
CA ASP A 81 19.57 -14.80 -18.55
C ASP A 81 20.94 -14.74 -19.27
N GLY A 82 21.95 -14.18 -18.59
CA GLY A 82 23.31 -14.00 -19.13
C GLY A 82 23.49 -12.78 -20.04
N GLU A 83 22.41 -12.07 -20.39
CA GLU A 83 22.46 -10.81 -21.11
C GLU A 83 22.54 -9.63 -20.14
N SER A 84 23.34 -8.62 -20.48
CA SER A 84 23.49 -7.42 -19.66
C SER A 84 22.82 -6.22 -20.31
N HIS A 85 21.94 -5.56 -19.57
CA HIS A 85 21.17 -4.40 -20.01
C HIS A 85 21.68 -3.16 -19.27
N ALA A 86 22.25 -2.22 -20.01
CA ALA A 86 22.54 -0.89 -19.51
C ALA A 86 21.28 -0.03 -19.59
N THR A 87 20.95 0.65 -18.50
CA THR A 87 19.81 1.58 -18.42
C THR A 87 20.27 2.92 -17.89
N GLU A 88 19.57 3.99 -18.26
CA GLU A 88 19.86 5.34 -17.78
C GLU A 88 18.77 5.84 -16.85
N ARG A 89 19.11 6.78 -15.96
CA ARG A 89 18.15 7.46 -15.10
C ARG A 89 17.04 8.09 -15.93
N GLY A 90 15.79 7.92 -15.49
CA GLY A 90 14.66 8.59 -16.10
C GLY A 90 14.84 10.11 -16.10
N ARG A 91 14.70 10.73 -17.28
CA ARG A 91 14.55 12.19 -17.40
C ARG A 91 13.19 12.67 -16.92
N ILE A 92 12.23 11.75 -16.82
CA ILE A 92 10.94 11.92 -16.15
C ILE A 92 10.82 10.88 -15.05
N LEU A 93 10.41 11.28 -13.84
CA LEU A 93 10.01 10.42 -12.74
C LEU A 93 8.51 10.59 -12.49
N VAL A 94 7.78 9.47 -12.50
CA VAL A 94 6.36 9.41 -12.17
C VAL A 94 6.18 8.76 -10.80
N MET A 95 5.58 9.48 -9.87
CA MET A 95 5.13 8.97 -8.57
C MET A 95 3.66 8.57 -8.65
N GLY A 96 3.38 7.28 -8.79
CA GLY A 96 2.07 6.78 -9.23
C GLY A 96 1.03 6.49 -8.15
N GLY A 97 1.08 7.13 -6.98
CA GLY A 97 0.12 6.90 -5.88
C GLY A 97 0.78 6.75 -4.51
N ASP A 98 0.02 7.07 -3.46
CA ASP A 98 0.35 6.96 -2.03
C ASP A 98 1.80 7.38 -1.71
N GLN A 99 2.06 8.69 -1.81
CA GLN A 99 3.43 9.19 -1.61
C GLN A 99 3.85 9.21 -0.14
N VAL A 100 2.89 9.13 0.78
CA VAL A 100 3.13 9.19 2.22
C VAL A 100 2.15 8.29 2.98
N TYR A 101 2.67 7.57 3.97
CA TYR A 101 1.86 6.81 4.92
C TYR A 101 2.12 7.27 6.36
N PRO A 102 1.16 7.08 7.27
CA PRO A 102 -0.19 6.57 7.01
C PRO A 102 -1.18 7.66 6.61
N VAL A 103 -0.83 8.93 6.80
CA VAL A 103 -1.68 10.09 6.53
C VAL A 103 -0.86 11.28 6.03
N PRO A 104 -1.44 12.18 5.21
CA PRO A 104 -0.70 13.16 4.43
C PRO A 104 -0.43 14.44 5.22
N LYS A 105 0.24 14.33 6.37
CA LYS A 105 0.67 15.52 7.13
C LYS A 105 1.92 16.12 6.48
N ALA A 106 2.05 17.45 6.54
CA ALA A 106 3.25 18.15 6.06
C ALA A 106 4.55 17.56 6.63
N ALA A 107 4.60 17.27 7.94
CA ALA A 107 5.76 16.65 8.58
C ALA A 107 6.04 15.23 8.06
N GLU A 108 4.99 14.45 7.77
CA GLU A 108 5.14 13.09 7.24
C GLU A 108 5.65 13.13 5.79
N TYR A 109 5.15 14.05 4.95
CA TYR A 109 5.73 14.28 3.62
C TYR A 109 7.21 14.65 3.72
N GLN A 110 7.59 15.53 4.63
CA GLN A 110 9.00 15.91 4.83
C GLN A 110 9.85 14.71 5.25
N ASN A 111 9.41 13.94 6.23
CA ASN A 111 10.24 12.88 6.83
C ASN A 111 10.25 11.59 6.00
N ARG A 112 9.17 11.30 5.28
CA ARG A 112 8.95 9.97 4.66
C ARG A 112 9.04 9.97 3.15
N MET A 113 8.96 11.12 2.51
CA MET A 113 9.12 11.23 1.05
C MET A 113 10.15 12.30 0.69
N LEU A 114 9.89 13.57 0.98
CA LEU A 114 10.73 14.68 0.50
C LEU A 114 12.15 14.59 1.02
N GLY A 115 12.34 14.24 2.30
CA GLY A 115 13.63 14.02 2.93
C GLY A 115 14.41 12.88 2.27
N PRO A 116 13.86 11.64 2.21
CA PRO A 116 14.49 10.52 1.50
C PRO A 116 14.88 10.85 0.05
N TYR A 117 13.98 11.45 -0.73
CA TYR A 117 14.28 11.80 -2.12
C TYR A 117 15.34 12.90 -2.19
N ARG A 118 15.20 14.01 -1.45
CA ARG A 118 16.28 15.04 -1.39
C ARG A 118 17.62 14.45 -0.98
N ALA A 119 17.64 13.51 -0.06
CA ALA A 119 18.87 12.85 0.36
C ALA A 119 19.43 11.87 -0.69
N ALA A 120 18.61 11.39 -1.63
CA ALA A 120 19.01 10.46 -2.68
C ALA A 120 19.56 11.20 -3.90
N LEU A 121 18.93 12.31 -4.29
CA LEU A 121 19.41 13.23 -5.32
C LEU A 121 19.32 14.65 -4.77
N PRO A 122 20.35 15.17 -4.10
CA PRO A 122 20.26 16.50 -3.49
C PRO A 122 20.29 17.62 -4.53
N TYR A 123 21.05 17.42 -5.60
CA TYR A 123 21.23 18.37 -6.68
C TYR A 123 21.45 17.62 -7.99
N THR A 124 21.06 18.23 -9.11
CA THR A 124 21.38 17.74 -10.45
C THR A 124 22.14 18.83 -11.19
N ALA A 125 23.37 18.54 -11.64
CA ALA A 125 24.08 19.41 -12.57
C ALA A 125 23.56 19.16 -14.00
N GLY A 126 23.25 20.23 -14.74
CA GLY A 126 22.69 20.11 -16.10
C GLY A 126 21.16 19.98 -16.11
N GLN A 127 20.62 19.08 -16.94
CA GLN A 127 19.18 18.95 -17.11
C GLN A 127 18.56 18.15 -15.96
N ALA A 128 17.85 18.85 -15.07
CA ALA A 128 17.15 18.25 -13.96
C ALA A 128 16.01 17.33 -14.42
N PRO A 129 15.90 16.10 -13.87
CA PRO A 129 14.77 15.21 -14.14
C PRO A 129 13.47 15.84 -13.67
N GLU A 130 12.44 15.67 -14.49
CA GLU A 130 11.10 16.19 -14.23
C GLU A 130 10.32 15.22 -13.37
N LEU A 131 9.50 15.74 -12.45
CA LEU A 131 8.69 14.93 -11.57
C LEU A 131 7.21 15.21 -11.80
N PHE A 132 6.48 14.13 -12.01
CA PHE A 132 5.02 14.10 -12.02
C PHE A 132 4.54 13.12 -10.96
N ALA A 133 3.36 13.34 -10.42
CA ALA A 133 2.75 12.52 -9.39
C ALA A 133 1.25 12.41 -9.62
N VAL A 134 0.70 11.24 -9.30
CA VAL A 134 -0.74 10.99 -9.17
C VAL A 134 -1.01 10.71 -7.69
N PRO A 135 -2.01 11.36 -7.06
CA PRO A 135 -2.32 11.08 -5.67
C PRO A 135 -2.95 9.70 -5.52
N GLY A 136 -2.61 9.00 -4.43
CA GLY A 136 -3.34 7.83 -3.99
C GLY A 136 -4.31 8.15 -2.85
N SER A 137 -4.99 7.13 -2.35
CA SER A 137 -5.96 7.27 -1.27
C SER A 137 -5.39 7.87 0.02
N HIS A 138 -4.12 7.58 0.34
CA HIS A 138 -3.46 8.12 1.52
C HIS A 138 -3.06 9.59 1.34
N ASP A 139 -2.89 10.06 0.10
CA ASP A 139 -2.67 11.48 -0.20
C ASP A 139 -3.99 12.28 -0.09
N TRP A 140 -5.14 11.60 -0.29
CA TRP A 140 -6.47 12.21 -0.27
C TRP A 140 -7.06 12.42 1.13
N TYR A 141 -6.49 11.83 2.19
CA TYR A 141 -7.04 11.96 3.54
C TYR A 141 -7.03 13.39 4.13
N ASP A 142 -6.37 14.36 3.51
CA ASP A 142 -6.48 15.78 3.85
C ASP A 142 -7.18 16.63 2.77
N GLY A 143 -7.81 15.99 1.77
CA GLY A 143 -8.42 16.67 0.63
C GLY A 143 -7.40 17.19 -0.40
N LEU A 144 -6.22 16.57 -0.54
CA LEU A 144 -5.12 16.96 -1.45
C LEU A 144 -4.43 18.28 -1.12
N VAL A 145 -4.60 18.83 0.07
CA VAL A 145 -3.98 20.11 0.45
C VAL A 145 -2.45 20.00 0.40
N ASN A 146 -1.88 18.98 1.05
CA ASN A 146 -0.43 18.80 1.05
C ASN A 146 0.09 18.33 -0.31
N PHE A 147 -0.60 17.41 -0.97
CA PHE A 147 -0.24 16.95 -2.32
C PHE A 147 -0.13 18.13 -3.29
N THR A 148 -1.15 18.99 -3.35
CA THR A 148 -1.18 20.17 -4.23
C THR A 148 -0.03 21.14 -3.90
N SER A 149 0.25 21.35 -2.61
CA SER A 149 1.34 22.22 -2.16
C SER A 149 2.74 21.71 -2.58
N VAL A 150 2.91 20.38 -2.64
CA VAL A 150 4.17 19.73 -2.97
C VAL A 150 4.37 19.60 -4.48
N PHE A 151 3.42 19.01 -5.19
CA PHE A 151 3.60 18.61 -6.59
C PHE A 151 3.09 19.64 -7.59
N CYS A 152 1.97 20.30 -7.29
CA CYS A 152 1.25 21.17 -8.21
C CYS A 152 1.78 22.62 -8.28
N ARG A 153 3.00 22.88 -7.78
CA ARG A 153 3.59 24.23 -7.67
C ARG A 153 4.92 24.42 -8.41
N LYS A 154 5.29 23.48 -9.28
CA LYS A 154 6.55 23.48 -10.05
C LYS A 154 7.81 23.67 -9.18
N ARG A 155 7.84 23.00 -8.03
CA ARG A 155 8.88 23.14 -6.98
C ARG A 155 10.03 22.15 -7.19
N TRP A 156 11.14 22.39 -6.50
CA TRP A 156 12.26 21.46 -6.43
C TRP A 156 12.09 20.48 -5.26
N ILE A 157 12.38 19.21 -5.53
CA ILE A 157 12.53 18.16 -4.54
C ILE A 157 13.94 17.61 -4.75
N GLY A 158 14.92 18.20 -4.06
CA GLY A 158 16.33 17.89 -4.31
C GLY A 158 16.69 18.27 -5.75
N GLY A 159 17.25 17.33 -6.50
CA GLY A 159 17.58 17.48 -7.91
C GLY A 159 16.42 17.24 -8.89
N TRP A 160 15.23 16.84 -8.42
CA TRP A 160 14.03 16.73 -9.27
C TRP A 160 13.21 18.02 -9.27
N ARG A 161 12.58 18.32 -10.41
CA ARG A 161 11.71 19.49 -10.56
C ARG A 161 10.29 19.07 -10.91
N THR A 162 9.32 19.40 -10.05
CA THR A 162 7.92 19.13 -10.36
C THR A 162 7.44 20.02 -11.52
N ARG A 163 6.51 19.52 -12.33
CA ARG A 163 6.03 20.23 -13.54
C ARG A 163 4.52 20.47 -13.56
N GLN A 164 3.73 19.60 -12.95
CA GLN A 164 2.27 19.70 -12.97
C GLN A 164 1.73 20.89 -12.15
N ARG A 165 0.50 21.29 -12.48
CA ARG A 165 -0.30 22.28 -11.72
C ARG A 165 -1.60 21.69 -11.17
N ARG A 166 -1.92 20.46 -11.54
CA ARG A 166 -3.13 19.72 -11.17
C ARG A 166 -2.74 18.33 -10.66
N SER A 167 -3.66 17.62 -10.00
CA SER A 167 -3.43 16.26 -9.49
C SER A 167 -3.34 15.20 -10.59
N TYR A 168 -3.80 15.55 -11.79
CA TYR A 168 -3.69 14.79 -13.03
C TYR A 168 -2.85 15.55 -14.07
N PHE A 169 -2.34 14.84 -15.07
CA PHE A 169 -1.48 15.43 -16.10
C PHE A 169 -1.47 14.63 -17.41
N ALA A 170 -1.13 15.31 -18.50
CA ALA A 170 -0.74 14.70 -19.77
C ALA A 170 0.64 15.24 -20.21
N VAL A 171 1.52 14.34 -20.65
CA VAL A 171 2.83 14.68 -21.22
C VAL A 171 2.93 14.07 -22.60
N LYS A 172 3.31 14.88 -23.59
CA LYS A 172 3.59 14.42 -24.94
C LYS A 172 5.03 13.96 -25.03
N LEU A 173 5.24 12.72 -25.43
CA LEU A 173 6.55 12.06 -25.44
C LEU A 173 7.06 11.89 -26.89
N PRO A 174 8.33 11.54 -27.09
CA PRO A 174 8.87 11.18 -28.39
C PRO A 174 8.07 10.12 -29.12
N ASN A 175 8.24 10.08 -30.44
CA ASN A 175 7.78 8.96 -31.26
C ASN A 175 6.29 8.64 -31.09
N ARG A 176 5.44 9.67 -30.97
CA ARG A 176 3.97 9.55 -30.90
C ARG A 176 3.46 8.80 -29.66
N TRP A 177 4.21 8.90 -28.57
CA TRP A 177 3.78 8.42 -27.26
C TRP A 177 3.22 9.56 -26.41
N TRP A 178 2.32 9.19 -25.50
CA TRP A 178 1.76 10.06 -24.49
C TRP A 178 1.82 9.35 -23.14
N LEU A 179 2.05 10.12 -22.08
CA LEU A 179 1.95 9.67 -20.71
C LEU A 179 0.86 10.45 -19.99
N TRP A 180 -0.17 9.75 -19.55
CA TRP A 180 -1.32 10.32 -18.84
C TRP A 180 -1.35 9.79 -17.40
N GLY A 181 -1.50 10.70 -16.44
CA GLY A 181 -1.74 10.38 -15.04
C GLY A 181 -3.11 10.87 -14.61
N ILE A 182 -3.98 9.96 -14.16
CA ILE A 182 -5.36 10.28 -13.77
C ILE A 182 -5.56 10.18 -12.27
N ASP A 183 -6.34 11.09 -11.72
CA ASP A 183 -6.67 11.14 -10.29
C ASP A 183 -8.09 10.64 -10.07
N ILE A 184 -8.21 9.43 -9.52
CA ILE A 184 -9.47 8.76 -9.25
C ILE A 184 -9.96 8.91 -7.81
N GLN A 185 -9.30 9.70 -6.95
CA GLN A 185 -9.70 9.92 -5.56
C GLN A 185 -9.87 8.61 -4.75
N PHE A 186 -11.11 8.32 -4.34
CA PHE A 186 -11.56 7.08 -3.70
C PHE A 186 -12.50 6.32 -4.66
N GLY A 187 -12.15 6.30 -5.96
CA GLY A 187 -12.79 5.59 -7.09
C GLY A 187 -14.26 5.88 -7.27
N SER A 188 -14.64 7.10 -6.90
CA SER A 188 -16.02 7.54 -6.91
C SER A 188 -16.46 8.15 -8.24
N TYR A 189 -15.53 8.50 -9.16
CA TYR A 189 -15.73 9.02 -10.54
C TYR A 189 -14.58 9.96 -10.96
N ILE A 190 -14.27 10.04 -12.26
CA ILE A 190 -13.42 11.10 -12.86
C ILE A 190 -14.25 12.37 -13.01
N ASP A 191 -13.90 13.43 -12.28
CA ASP A 191 -14.63 14.70 -12.29
C ASP A 191 -14.69 15.38 -13.68
N GLU A 192 -15.68 16.25 -13.86
CA GLU A 192 -15.93 16.90 -15.16
C GLU A 192 -14.74 17.79 -15.60
N ALA A 193 -14.06 18.46 -14.66
CA ALA A 193 -12.91 19.30 -14.99
C ALA A 193 -11.74 18.48 -15.54
N GLN A 194 -11.50 17.29 -14.98
CA GLN A 194 -10.51 16.34 -15.45
C GLN A 194 -10.90 15.73 -16.81
N LEU A 195 -12.17 15.35 -17.01
CA LEU A 195 -12.65 14.88 -18.31
C LEU A 195 -12.47 15.94 -19.40
N ARG A 196 -12.85 17.19 -19.13
CA ARG A 196 -12.64 18.32 -20.06
C ARG A 196 -11.17 18.54 -20.37
N TYR A 197 -10.27 18.37 -19.39
CA TYR A 197 -8.83 18.48 -19.61
C TYR A 197 -8.33 17.43 -20.61
N PHE A 198 -8.64 16.14 -20.39
CA PHE A 198 -8.19 15.07 -21.28
C PHE A 198 -8.89 15.11 -22.64
N ALA A 199 -10.18 15.45 -22.70
CA ALA A 199 -10.90 15.64 -23.95
C ALA A 199 -10.26 16.75 -24.79
N ARG A 200 -9.87 17.88 -24.16
CA ARG A 200 -9.18 18.96 -24.86
C ARG A 200 -7.80 18.55 -25.38
N VAL A 201 -7.02 17.85 -24.56
CA VAL A 201 -5.72 17.30 -25.02
C VAL A 201 -5.92 16.34 -26.19
N ALA A 202 -6.91 15.46 -26.11
CA ALA A 202 -7.23 14.49 -27.15
C ALA A 202 -7.65 15.17 -28.47
N LEU A 203 -8.54 16.17 -28.40
CA LEU A 203 -9.03 16.89 -29.57
C LEU A 203 -7.96 17.77 -30.21
N ASP A 204 -7.17 18.48 -29.40
CA ASP A 204 -6.26 19.52 -29.90
C ASP A 204 -4.90 18.97 -30.33
N GLN A 205 -4.44 17.86 -29.74
CA GLN A 205 -3.03 17.43 -29.84
C GLN A 205 -2.81 15.97 -30.21
N VAL A 206 -3.72 15.07 -29.81
CA VAL A 206 -3.56 13.63 -30.06
C VAL A 206 -3.93 13.32 -31.49
N LYS A 207 -3.09 12.51 -32.15
CA LYS A 207 -3.29 12.11 -33.55
C LYS A 207 -3.66 10.64 -33.64
N HIS A 208 -4.41 10.28 -34.69
CA HIS A 208 -4.76 8.88 -34.97
C HIS A 208 -3.51 7.98 -35.05
N GLY A 209 -3.45 6.95 -34.22
CA GLY A 209 -2.31 6.03 -34.08
C GLY A 209 -1.31 6.40 -33.00
N ASP A 210 -1.51 7.51 -32.27
CA ASP A 210 -0.74 7.82 -31.07
C ASP A 210 -0.97 6.74 -29.98
N ARG A 211 0.02 6.56 -29.12
CA ARG A 211 0.06 5.49 -28.11
C ARG A 211 0.11 6.09 -26.71
N ILE A 212 -0.72 5.55 -25.82
CA ILE A 212 -0.88 6.09 -24.47
C ILE A 212 -0.34 5.10 -23.44
N ILE A 213 0.50 5.62 -22.55
CA ILE A 213 0.85 5.05 -21.25
C ILE A 213 -0.05 5.74 -20.23
N LEU A 214 -0.88 4.97 -19.53
CA LEU A 214 -1.79 5.48 -18.50
C LEU A 214 -1.33 5.02 -17.12
N CYS A 215 -1.26 5.96 -16.18
CA CYS A 215 -0.91 5.71 -14.80
C CYS A 215 -2.05 6.13 -13.87
N THR A 216 -2.42 5.28 -12.91
CA THR A 216 -3.40 5.59 -11.87
C THR A 216 -2.99 4.99 -10.53
N ALA A 217 -3.54 5.53 -9.45
CA ALA A 217 -3.42 4.98 -8.11
C ALA A 217 -4.71 4.25 -7.70
N LYS A 218 -4.60 3.08 -7.06
CA LYS A 218 -5.76 2.37 -6.51
C LYS A 218 -6.24 3.04 -5.21
N GLU A 219 -7.51 2.85 -4.92
CA GLU A 219 -8.20 3.22 -3.69
C GLU A 219 -7.95 2.29 -2.49
N VAL A 220 -8.39 2.74 -1.30
CA VAL A 220 -8.44 1.97 -0.06
C VAL A 220 -9.30 0.72 -0.23
N ASP A 221 -8.72 -0.44 0.09
CA ASP A 221 -9.46 -1.71 0.19
C ASP A 221 -10.37 -1.69 1.44
N SER A 222 -11.58 -1.13 1.31
CA SER A 222 -12.54 -1.01 2.43
C SER A 222 -13.26 -2.33 2.77
N GLY A 223 -12.84 -3.45 2.16
CA GLY A 223 -13.48 -4.75 2.30
C GLY A 223 -14.87 -4.85 1.67
N ARG A 224 -15.33 -3.81 0.97
CA ARG A 224 -16.55 -3.85 0.16
C ARG A 224 -16.20 -4.39 -1.23
N LYS A 225 -16.67 -5.60 -1.57
CA LYS A 225 -16.54 -6.15 -2.93
C LYS A 225 -17.17 -5.20 -3.96
N GLY A 226 -16.44 -4.91 -5.03
CA GLY A 226 -16.89 -4.08 -6.16
C GLY A 226 -15.96 -2.90 -6.49
N ILE A 227 -15.05 -2.52 -5.60
CA ILE A 227 -14.25 -1.28 -5.70
C ILE A 227 -13.20 -1.32 -6.82
N GLU A 228 -12.43 -2.42 -6.97
CA GLU A 228 -11.47 -2.55 -8.09
C GLU A 228 -12.15 -2.39 -9.46
N ILE A 229 -13.39 -2.86 -9.57
CA ILE A 229 -14.21 -2.74 -10.78
C ILE A 229 -14.54 -1.27 -11.09
N HIS A 230 -14.61 -0.36 -10.10
CA HIS A 230 -14.89 1.06 -10.35
C HIS A 230 -13.69 1.78 -10.96
N SER A 231 -12.50 1.64 -10.37
CA SER A 231 -11.27 2.23 -10.94
C SER A 231 -10.98 1.76 -12.38
N ASP A 232 -11.21 0.49 -12.68
CA ASP A 232 -11.00 -0.04 -14.04
C ASP A 232 -12.14 0.36 -15.00
N ARG A 233 -13.36 0.62 -14.49
CA ARG A 233 -14.45 1.23 -15.27
C ARG A 233 -14.21 2.70 -15.58
N ASP A 234 -13.56 3.45 -14.69
CA ASP A 234 -13.20 4.85 -14.95
C ASP A 234 -12.16 4.94 -16.09
N VAL A 235 -11.19 4.02 -16.08
CA VAL A 235 -10.22 3.87 -17.17
C VAL A 235 -10.91 3.42 -18.46
N GLU A 236 -11.83 2.46 -18.39
CA GLU A 236 -12.66 2.04 -19.53
C GLU A 236 -13.46 3.21 -20.13
N PHE A 237 -14.08 4.02 -19.27
CA PHE A 237 -14.83 5.20 -19.69
C PHE A 237 -13.92 6.20 -20.42
N LEU A 238 -12.75 6.51 -19.85
CA LEU A 238 -11.76 7.37 -20.49
C LEU A 238 -11.30 6.79 -21.84
N GLU A 239 -11.10 5.47 -21.91
CA GLU A 239 -10.72 4.81 -23.14
C GLU A 239 -11.80 4.94 -24.21
N ARG A 240 -13.05 4.59 -23.89
CA ARG A 240 -14.19 4.57 -24.80
C ARG A 240 -14.59 5.97 -25.28
N GLU A 241 -14.63 6.94 -24.37
CA GLU A 241 -15.19 8.27 -24.65
C GLU A 241 -14.14 9.27 -25.14
N ILE A 242 -12.83 9.08 -24.85
CA ILE A 242 -11.79 10.06 -25.15
C ILE A 242 -10.66 9.47 -26.02
N ILE A 243 -10.13 8.30 -25.68
CA ILE A 243 -8.94 7.74 -26.35
C ILE A 243 -9.29 7.12 -27.71
N GLN A 244 -10.30 6.25 -27.76
CA GLN A 244 -10.69 5.57 -29.00
C GLN A 244 -11.25 6.53 -30.06
N PRO A 245 -12.09 7.54 -29.73
CA PRO A 245 -12.63 8.45 -30.73
C PRO A 245 -11.58 9.30 -31.45
N CYS A 246 -10.44 9.61 -30.80
CA CYS A 246 -9.32 10.30 -31.46
C CYS A 246 -8.37 9.34 -32.21
N GLY A 247 -8.67 8.03 -32.23
CA GLY A 247 -7.89 7.01 -32.91
C GLY A 247 -6.58 6.65 -32.23
N ALA A 248 -6.38 7.07 -30.98
CA ALA A 248 -5.23 6.67 -30.17
C ALA A 248 -5.47 5.28 -29.53
N ARG A 249 -4.40 4.69 -28.98
CA ARG A 249 -4.45 3.35 -28.38
C ARG A 249 -3.84 3.36 -26.98
N LEU A 250 -4.57 2.82 -26.00
CA LEU A 250 -4.01 2.51 -24.69
C LEU A 250 -3.14 1.24 -24.79
N VAL A 251 -1.83 1.39 -24.61
CA VAL A 251 -0.83 0.33 -24.82
C VAL A 251 -0.28 -0.20 -23.50
N LEU A 252 -0.06 0.67 -22.53
CA LEU A 252 0.46 0.32 -21.21
C LEU A 252 -0.41 0.98 -20.14
N TYR A 253 -0.95 0.17 -19.24
CA TYR A 253 -1.70 0.63 -18.07
C TYR A 253 -0.93 0.24 -16.81
N ILE A 254 -0.51 1.23 -16.03
CA ILE A 254 0.23 1.07 -14.78
C ILE A 254 -0.68 1.49 -13.62
N LYS A 255 -0.87 0.58 -12.66
CA LYS A 255 -1.73 0.76 -11.49
C LYS A 255 -0.94 0.55 -10.21
N SER A 256 -1.10 1.41 -9.21
CA SER A 256 -0.50 1.23 -7.88
C SER A 256 -1.52 0.84 -6.80
N GLY A 257 -1.16 0.92 -5.51
CA GLY A 257 -2.00 0.67 -4.33
C GLY A 257 -2.04 -0.78 -3.86
N LYS A 258 -1.52 -1.72 -4.66
CA LYS A 258 -1.12 -3.04 -4.17
C LYS A 258 0.40 -3.15 -4.22
N HIS A 259 0.96 -3.48 -3.06
CA HIS A 259 2.40 -3.34 -2.82
C HIS A 259 3.21 -4.55 -3.29
N TYR A 260 2.97 -4.96 -4.52
CA TYR A 260 3.69 -6.00 -5.25
C TYR A 260 3.87 -5.54 -6.69
N TYR A 261 4.69 -6.27 -7.44
CA TYR A 261 4.71 -6.22 -8.88
C TYR A 261 3.84 -7.35 -9.42
N ALA A 262 2.96 -7.08 -10.37
CA ALA A 262 2.27 -8.10 -11.15
C ALA A 262 2.03 -7.61 -12.57
N ARG A 263 2.43 -8.41 -13.55
CA ARG A 263 2.16 -8.14 -14.97
C ARG A 263 1.12 -9.08 -15.52
N TYR A 264 0.16 -8.48 -16.21
CA TYR A 264 -0.89 -9.16 -16.95
C TYR A 264 -0.82 -8.72 -18.41
N LYS A 265 -0.74 -9.69 -19.32
CA LYS A 265 -0.72 -9.48 -20.77
C LYS A 265 -2.09 -9.81 -21.35
N GLN A 266 -2.62 -8.94 -22.21
CA GLN A 266 -3.83 -9.22 -22.95
C GLN A 266 -3.66 -10.49 -23.80
N GLU A 267 -4.60 -11.45 -23.75
CA GLU A 267 -4.43 -12.75 -24.44
C GLU A 267 -4.34 -12.58 -25.97
N ASP A 268 -5.20 -11.74 -26.57
CA ASP A 268 -5.30 -11.52 -28.01
C ASP A 268 -4.79 -10.14 -28.46
N GLY A 269 -3.96 -9.48 -27.65
CA GLY A 269 -3.52 -8.12 -27.93
C GLY A 269 -2.12 -7.80 -27.45
N PHE A 270 -1.76 -6.52 -27.56
CA PHE A 270 -0.45 -6.00 -27.17
C PHE A 270 -0.46 -5.32 -25.81
N ARG A 271 -1.64 -5.05 -25.23
CA ARG A 271 -1.74 -4.26 -24.01
C ARG A 271 -1.08 -4.97 -22.84
N GLN A 272 -0.28 -4.20 -22.11
CA GLN A 272 0.29 -4.62 -20.83
C GLN A 272 -0.45 -3.92 -19.70
N HIS A 273 -0.89 -4.67 -18.71
CA HIS A 273 -1.37 -4.17 -17.43
C HIS A 273 -0.32 -4.50 -16.37
N ILE A 274 0.23 -3.49 -15.71
CA ILE A 274 1.25 -3.64 -14.68
C ILE A 274 0.75 -3.05 -13.38
N ALA A 275 0.53 -3.89 -12.38
CA ALA A 275 0.41 -3.46 -11.00
C ALA A 275 1.81 -3.24 -10.41
N SER A 276 2.14 -2.05 -9.94
CA SER A 276 3.46 -1.72 -9.40
C SER A 276 3.37 -0.76 -8.21
N GLY A 277 3.43 -1.34 -7.01
CA GLY A 277 3.36 -0.62 -5.73
C GLY A 277 4.55 -0.84 -4.79
N GLY A 278 5.76 -0.90 -5.35
CA GLY A 278 6.95 -1.40 -4.65
C GLY A 278 7.82 -0.36 -3.98
N GLY A 279 7.45 0.91 -3.95
CA GLY A 279 8.38 2.02 -3.73
C GLY A 279 8.83 2.22 -2.29
N GLY A 280 8.07 1.75 -1.31
CA GLY A 280 8.41 1.94 0.10
C GLY A 280 7.54 1.16 1.08
N ALA A 281 6.29 0.90 0.71
CA ALA A 281 5.28 0.27 1.55
C ALA A 281 5.53 -1.20 1.89
N PHE A 282 4.92 -1.67 2.98
CA PHE A 282 4.84 -3.09 3.34
C PHE A 282 4.29 -3.91 2.17
N LEU A 283 4.56 -5.21 2.11
CA LEU A 283 4.17 -6.02 0.94
C LEU A 283 2.69 -6.38 0.90
N HIS A 284 2.15 -6.64 -0.28
CA HIS A 284 0.89 -7.37 -0.43
C HIS A 284 1.15 -8.81 -0.95
N PRO A 285 0.27 -9.78 -0.66
CA PRO A 285 0.46 -11.16 -1.11
C PRO A 285 0.24 -11.32 -2.62
N THR A 286 1.22 -11.88 -3.31
CA THR A 286 1.11 -12.31 -4.73
C THR A 286 0.54 -13.71 -4.94
N HIS A 287 0.48 -14.55 -3.91
CA HIS A 287 0.21 -15.98 -4.06
C HIS A 287 -1.26 -16.37 -4.27
N ASN A 288 -2.17 -15.39 -4.15
CA ASN A 288 -3.61 -15.56 -4.43
C ASN A 288 -4.03 -14.81 -5.71
N LEU A 289 -3.06 -14.23 -6.44
CA LEU A 289 -3.38 -13.49 -7.65
C LEU A 289 -3.88 -14.45 -8.74
N PRO A 290 -5.01 -14.13 -9.39
CA PRO A 290 -5.60 -15.01 -10.39
C PRO A 290 -4.68 -15.16 -11.61
N GLU A 291 -4.66 -16.34 -12.22
CA GLU A 291 -3.90 -16.58 -13.46
C GLU A 291 -4.48 -15.83 -14.66
N ARG A 292 -5.79 -15.56 -14.63
CA ARG A 292 -6.51 -14.80 -15.65
C ARG A 292 -7.44 -13.78 -15.00
N MET A 293 -7.52 -12.59 -15.58
CA MET A 293 -8.46 -11.53 -15.21
C MET A 293 -9.19 -11.04 -16.44
N ASP A 294 -10.49 -10.81 -16.33
CA ASP A 294 -11.27 -10.14 -17.37
C ASP A 294 -11.55 -8.70 -16.90
N LEU A 295 -10.86 -7.73 -17.51
CA LEU A 295 -11.00 -6.32 -17.15
C LEU A 295 -12.07 -5.66 -18.04
N PRO A 296 -12.80 -4.66 -17.53
CA PRO A 296 -13.68 -3.88 -18.38
C PRO A 296 -12.92 -3.23 -19.54
N GLY A 297 -13.51 -3.26 -20.73
CA GLY A 297 -12.98 -2.66 -21.95
C GLY A 297 -14.12 -2.03 -22.74
N ALA A 298 -13.79 -1.08 -23.63
CA ALA A 298 -14.78 -0.28 -24.34
C ALA A 298 -15.81 -1.11 -25.13
N ASP A 299 -15.37 -2.24 -25.72
CA ASP A 299 -16.18 -3.16 -26.52
C ASP A 299 -16.65 -4.41 -25.73
N GLY A 300 -16.43 -4.42 -24.41
CA GLY A 300 -16.70 -5.54 -23.52
C GLY A 300 -15.48 -6.02 -22.72
N PRO A 301 -15.63 -7.05 -21.88
CA PRO A 301 -14.55 -7.56 -21.04
C PRO A 301 -13.36 -8.06 -21.88
N VAL A 302 -12.17 -7.58 -21.54
CA VAL A 302 -10.92 -7.92 -22.20
C VAL A 302 -10.14 -8.91 -21.32
N PRO A 303 -9.78 -10.11 -21.84
CA PRO A 303 -9.06 -11.12 -21.06
C PRO A 303 -7.56 -10.82 -21.00
N TYR A 304 -7.01 -10.94 -19.78
CA TYR A 304 -5.58 -10.84 -19.51
C TYR A 304 -5.08 -12.07 -18.77
N ARG A 305 -3.89 -12.52 -19.14
CA ARG A 305 -3.17 -13.61 -18.46
C ARG A 305 -2.00 -13.07 -17.66
N LYS A 306 -1.85 -13.56 -16.44
CA LYS A 306 -0.72 -13.26 -15.56
C LYS A 306 0.57 -13.78 -16.19
N ALA A 307 1.57 -12.93 -16.26
CA ALA A 307 2.86 -13.25 -16.86
C ALA A 307 3.98 -13.36 -15.82
N CYS A 308 4.05 -12.40 -14.89
CA CYS A 308 5.05 -12.42 -13.81
C CYS A 308 4.51 -11.71 -12.56
N THR A 309 5.06 -12.07 -11.40
CA THR A 309 4.82 -11.37 -10.13
C THR A 309 6.10 -11.28 -9.31
N TYR A 310 6.28 -10.16 -8.60
CA TYR A 310 7.36 -10.01 -7.63
C TYR A 310 6.84 -9.45 -6.30
N PRO A 311 7.09 -10.13 -5.16
CA PRO A 311 7.80 -11.41 -5.05
C PRO A 311 7.03 -12.58 -5.70
N SER A 312 7.74 -13.67 -6.02
CA SER A 312 7.10 -14.87 -6.58
C SER A 312 6.04 -15.45 -5.63
N PRO A 313 5.04 -16.19 -6.13
CA PRO A 313 4.00 -16.78 -5.30
C PRO A 313 4.57 -17.64 -4.16
N ASP A 314 5.66 -18.36 -4.40
CA ASP A 314 6.26 -19.21 -3.38
C ASP A 314 7.00 -18.42 -2.30
N VAL A 315 7.72 -17.36 -2.68
CA VAL A 315 8.33 -16.42 -1.72
C VAL A 315 7.23 -15.80 -0.85
N SER A 316 6.17 -15.31 -1.48
CA SER A 316 4.99 -14.76 -0.83
C SER A 316 4.35 -15.76 0.16
N LYS A 317 4.09 -17.01 -0.26
CA LYS A 317 3.56 -18.05 0.65
C LYS A 317 4.44 -18.26 1.88
N ARG A 318 5.77 -18.23 1.73
CA ARG A 318 6.72 -18.36 2.84
C ARG A 318 6.69 -17.16 3.78
N LEU A 319 6.60 -15.94 3.24
CA LEU A 319 6.59 -14.70 4.03
C LEU A 319 5.42 -14.64 5.01
N ARG A 320 4.26 -15.18 4.67
CA ARG A 320 3.09 -15.29 5.57
C ARG A 320 3.44 -15.81 6.97
N LYS A 321 4.41 -16.73 7.09
CA LYS A 321 4.82 -17.30 8.38
C LYS A 321 5.46 -16.26 9.32
N ARG A 322 5.93 -15.12 8.80
CA ARG A 322 6.49 -14.03 9.63
C ARG A 322 5.45 -13.38 10.53
N ILE A 323 4.16 -13.60 10.32
CA ILE A 323 3.11 -13.10 11.21
C ILE A 323 3.29 -13.58 12.66
N TRP A 324 3.90 -14.75 12.86
CA TRP A 324 4.22 -15.27 14.20
C TRP A 324 5.24 -14.43 14.98
N LEU A 325 5.95 -13.52 14.30
CA LEU A 325 6.84 -12.55 14.94
C LEU A 325 6.11 -11.29 15.43
N LEU A 326 4.78 -11.23 15.30
CA LEU A 326 4.01 -10.04 15.66
C LEU A 326 4.08 -9.70 17.16
N ALA A 327 4.08 -10.72 18.03
CA ALA A 327 4.17 -10.53 19.48
C ALA A 327 5.44 -9.75 19.90
N PRO A 328 6.67 -10.14 19.50
CA PRO A 328 7.87 -9.36 19.85
C PRO A 328 7.96 -8.01 19.13
N TYR A 329 7.31 -7.83 17.98
CA TYR A 329 7.38 -6.55 17.24
C TYR A 329 6.34 -5.51 17.67
N ASN A 330 5.29 -5.91 18.41
CA ASN A 330 4.21 -5.02 18.79
C ASN A 330 3.75 -5.23 20.24
N LEU A 331 4.67 -4.95 21.17
CA LEU A 331 4.39 -4.95 22.62
C LEU A 331 3.25 -4.00 23.04
N PRO A 332 3.07 -2.80 22.44
CA PRO A 332 1.93 -1.94 22.77
C PRO A 332 0.59 -2.63 22.54
N LEU A 333 0.42 -3.35 21.42
CA LEU A 333 -0.81 -4.10 21.16
C LEU A 333 -0.98 -5.28 22.14
N ALA A 334 0.11 -5.97 22.49
CA ALA A 334 0.07 -6.99 23.55
C ALA A 334 -0.42 -6.39 24.88
N GLY A 335 0.03 -5.18 25.21
CA GLY A 335 -0.42 -4.44 26.40
C GLY A 335 -1.91 -4.12 26.36
N VAL A 336 -2.47 -3.76 25.19
CA VAL A 336 -3.92 -3.56 25.04
C VAL A 336 -4.69 -4.85 25.28
N PHE A 337 -4.25 -5.98 24.71
CA PHE A 337 -4.88 -7.27 24.99
C PHE A 337 -4.81 -7.64 26.47
N GLY A 338 -3.67 -7.43 27.12
CA GLY A 338 -3.52 -7.64 28.56
C GLY A 338 -4.46 -6.75 29.39
N ALA A 339 -4.56 -5.47 29.05
CA ALA A 339 -5.44 -4.52 29.74
C ALA A 339 -6.93 -4.90 29.59
N VAL A 340 -7.35 -5.33 28.39
CA VAL A 340 -8.71 -5.84 28.16
C VAL A 340 -8.98 -7.06 29.03
N GLN A 341 -8.02 -7.98 29.16
CA GLN A 341 -8.19 -9.18 29.99
C GLN A 341 -8.31 -8.84 31.48
N VAL A 342 -7.50 -7.91 31.98
CA VAL A 342 -7.64 -7.38 33.35
C VAL A 342 -9.02 -6.74 33.53
N LEU A 343 -9.46 -5.90 32.61
CA LEU A 343 -10.77 -5.25 32.69
C LEU A 343 -11.90 -6.27 32.72
N LEU A 344 -11.84 -7.32 31.90
CA LEU A 344 -12.82 -8.40 31.91
C LEU A 344 -12.85 -9.13 33.26
N ALA A 345 -11.68 -9.43 33.85
CA ALA A 345 -11.62 -10.04 35.18
C ALA A 345 -12.20 -9.13 36.27
N LEU A 346 -12.00 -7.81 36.16
CA LEU A 346 -12.61 -6.83 37.06
C LEU A 346 -14.13 -6.77 36.89
N MET A 347 -14.63 -6.72 35.65
CA MET A 347 -16.06 -6.72 35.33
C MET A 347 -16.76 -7.98 35.85
N LEU A 348 -16.10 -9.15 35.75
CA LEU A 348 -16.61 -10.41 36.30
C LEU A 348 -16.53 -10.48 37.84
N GLY A 349 -15.99 -9.46 38.51
CA GLY A 349 -15.88 -9.45 39.96
C GLY A 349 -14.87 -10.47 40.50
N LEU A 350 -13.97 -10.99 39.66
CA LEU A 350 -12.98 -12.00 40.07
C LEU A 350 -11.96 -11.44 41.08
N HIS A 351 -11.82 -10.12 41.16
CA HIS A 351 -10.96 -9.44 42.13
C HIS A 351 -11.51 -9.41 43.56
N LEU A 352 -12.74 -9.89 43.78
CA LEU A 352 -13.42 -9.82 45.07
C LEU A 352 -13.12 -11.07 45.90
N GLY A 353 -12.58 -10.87 47.10
CA GLY A 353 -12.21 -11.95 48.01
C GLY A 353 -11.15 -12.88 47.39
N ASP A 354 -11.38 -14.19 47.49
CA ASP A 354 -10.50 -15.22 46.93
C ASP A 354 -11.06 -15.85 45.64
N ARG A 355 -12.03 -15.19 44.98
CA ARG A 355 -12.68 -15.69 43.75
C ARG A 355 -11.71 -15.95 42.62
N HIS A 356 -10.54 -15.30 42.59
CA HIS A 356 -9.49 -15.51 41.59
C HIS A 356 -8.58 -16.71 41.88
N VAL A 357 -8.75 -17.44 42.98
CA VAL A 357 -7.83 -18.53 43.37
C VAL A 357 -8.40 -19.88 42.92
N GLY A 358 -7.60 -20.64 42.15
CA GLY A 358 -8.00 -21.97 41.68
C GLY A 358 -9.23 -22.01 40.77
N LEU A 359 -9.40 -20.99 39.92
CA LEU A 359 -10.57 -20.87 39.03
C LEU A 359 -10.77 -22.12 38.17
N GLY A 360 -12.01 -22.59 38.13
CA GLY A 360 -12.53 -23.53 37.13
C GLY A 360 -13.43 -22.87 36.10
N LEU A 361 -13.83 -23.62 35.08
CA LEU A 361 -14.78 -23.15 34.07
C LEU A 361 -16.14 -22.79 34.70
N GLY A 362 -16.61 -23.57 35.67
CA GLY A 362 -17.85 -23.32 36.38
C GLY A 362 -17.85 -21.97 37.11
N ASP A 363 -16.72 -21.60 37.72
CA ASP A 363 -16.57 -20.34 38.44
C ASP A 363 -16.63 -19.13 37.49
N VAL A 364 -16.01 -19.23 36.31
CA VAL A 364 -16.08 -18.18 35.29
C VAL A 364 -17.51 -18.03 34.76
N LEU A 365 -18.21 -19.13 34.49
CA LEU A 365 -19.61 -19.10 34.04
C LEU A 365 -20.54 -18.51 35.10
N ASN A 366 -20.36 -18.89 36.38
CA ASN A 366 -21.10 -18.30 37.49
C ASN A 366 -20.79 -16.81 37.64
N ALA A 367 -19.53 -16.41 37.51
CA ALA A 367 -19.11 -15.00 37.58
C ALA A 367 -19.75 -14.14 36.48
N VAL A 368 -19.96 -14.70 35.28
CA VAL A 368 -20.71 -14.01 34.22
C VAL A 368 -22.14 -13.72 34.67
N TRP A 369 -22.83 -14.71 35.25
CA TRP A 369 -24.22 -14.58 35.68
C TRP A 369 -24.41 -13.68 36.92
N GLU A 370 -23.49 -13.77 37.87
CA GLU A 370 -23.54 -13.02 39.13
C GLU A 370 -23.01 -11.58 39.00
N SER A 371 -22.31 -11.26 37.91
CA SER A 371 -21.70 -9.94 37.74
C SER A 371 -22.78 -8.85 37.66
N PRO A 372 -22.68 -7.77 38.47
CA PRO A 372 -23.55 -6.60 38.31
C PRO A 372 -23.35 -5.88 36.96
N THR A 373 -22.28 -6.21 36.22
CA THR A 373 -21.99 -5.68 34.88
C THR A 373 -22.36 -6.64 33.74
N PHE A 374 -23.12 -7.71 34.02
CA PHE A 374 -23.52 -8.71 33.01
C PHE A 374 -24.15 -8.10 31.75
N PHE A 375 -24.96 -7.06 31.87
CA PHE A 375 -25.55 -6.36 30.72
C PHE A 375 -24.49 -5.70 29.81
N LEU A 376 -23.42 -5.14 30.38
CA LEU A 376 -22.29 -4.59 29.61
C LEU A 376 -21.49 -5.70 28.94
N LEU A 377 -21.33 -6.86 29.61
CA LEU A 377 -20.69 -8.03 29.01
C LEU A 377 -21.49 -8.57 27.83
N ILE A 378 -22.82 -8.66 27.93
CA ILE A 378 -23.68 -9.03 26.79
C ILE A 378 -23.51 -8.03 25.66
N LEU A 379 -23.57 -6.72 25.95
CA LEU A 379 -23.39 -5.69 24.94
C LEU A 379 -22.03 -5.83 24.25
N LEU A 380 -20.96 -6.05 25.02
CA LEU A 380 -19.61 -6.28 24.50
C LEU A 380 -19.54 -7.52 23.61
N VAL A 381 -20.17 -8.62 24.00
CA VAL A 381 -20.26 -9.84 23.18
C VAL A 381 -21.00 -9.58 21.87
N VAL A 382 -22.17 -8.92 21.93
CA VAL A 382 -22.97 -8.58 20.74
C VAL A 382 -22.18 -7.68 19.80
N VAL A 383 -21.54 -6.63 20.32
CA VAL A 383 -20.70 -5.72 19.54
C VAL A 383 -19.50 -6.45 18.96
N SER A 384 -18.87 -7.35 19.71
CA SER A 384 -17.74 -8.15 19.24
C SER A 384 -18.16 -9.09 18.12
N VAL A 385 -19.27 -9.82 18.27
CA VAL A 385 -19.82 -10.68 17.21
C VAL A 385 -20.16 -9.87 15.97
N ALA A 386 -20.88 -8.75 16.12
CA ALA A 386 -21.19 -7.87 15.01
C ALA A 386 -19.93 -7.34 14.32
N GLY A 387 -18.92 -6.95 15.12
CA GLY A 387 -17.61 -6.51 14.65
C GLY A 387 -16.86 -7.59 13.86
N MET A 388 -16.82 -8.83 14.36
CA MET A 388 -16.11 -9.94 13.72
C MET A 388 -16.83 -10.46 12.48
N VAL A 389 -18.17 -10.51 12.49
CA VAL A 389 -18.98 -10.76 11.29
C VAL A 389 -18.69 -9.68 10.25
N ARG A 390 -18.62 -8.40 10.67
CA ARG A 390 -18.26 -7.31 9.77
C ARG A 390 -16.83 -7.48 9.22
N PHE A 391 -15.88 -7.83 10.08
CA PHE A 391 -14.47 -8.02 9.76
C PHE A 391 -14.24 -9.17 8.76
N ALA A 392 -15.04 -10.24 8.83
CA ALA A 392 -15.06 -11.35 7.87
C ALA A 392 -15.69 -10.96 6.50
N HIS A 393 -15.36 -9.77 6.00
CA HIS A 393 -15.93 -9.17 4.79
C HIS A 393 -15.66 -9.98 3.52
N ASP A 394 -14.60 -10.80 3.51
CA ASP A 394 -14.28 -11.65 2.37
C ASP A 394 -15.25 -12.84 2.19
N ALA A 395 -15.91 -13.30 3.27
CA ALA A 395 -16.88 -14.39 3.28
C ALA A 395 -18.32 -13.92 2.94
N ARG A 396 -19.17 -14.83 2.45
CA ARG A 396 -20.54 -14.50 1.97
C ARG A 396 -21.64 -15.22 2.74
N GLY A 397 -22.80 -14.57 2.87
CA GLY A 397 -24.04 -15.16 3.39
C GLY A 397 -23.86 -15.83 4.76
N VAL A 398 -24.37 -17.06 4.89
CA VAL A 398 -24.29 -17.84 6.13
C VAL A 398 -22.84 -18.11 6.56
N HIS A 399 -21.91 -18.27 5.62
CA HIS A 399 -20.50 -18.50 5.96
C HIS A 399 -19.87 -17.31 6.68
N ARG A 400 -20.24 -16.07 6.32
CA ARG A 400 -19.77 -14.87 7.01
C ARG A 400 -20.21 -14.85 8.47
N PHE A 401 -21.48 -15.19 8.71
CA PHE A 401 -22.03 -15.29 10.05
C PHE A 401 -21.35 -16.40 10.86
N LEU A 402 -21.16 -17.59 10.26
CA LEU A 402 -20.49 -18.72 10.90
C LEU A 402 -19.04 -18.41 11.25
N VAL A 403 -18.27 -17.82 10.34
CA VAL A 403 -16.87 -17.43 10.58
C VAL A 403 -16.77 -16.39 11.68
N GLY A 404 -17.60 -15.33 11.63
CA GLY A 404 -17.61 -14.28 12.66
C GLY A 404 -18.02 -14.81 14.04
N THR A 405 -19.01 -15.70 14.09
CA THR A 405 -19.47 -16.34 15.34
C THR A 405 -18.39 -17.27 15.90
N LEU A 406 -17.83 -18.15 15.07
CA LEU A 406 -16.75 -19.06 15.48
C LEU A 406 -15.57 -18.27 16.05
N HIS A 407 -15.16 -17.20 15.37
CA HIS A 407 -14.07 -16.35 15.82
C HIS A 407 -14.37 -15.69 17.17
N SER A 408 -15.59 -15.19 17.35
CA SER A 408 -16.03 -14.59 18.62
C SER A 408 -16.05 -15.60 19.76
N THR A 409 -16.55 -16.81 19.52
CA THR A 409 -16.53 -17.91 20.50
C THR A 409 -15.09 -18.28 20.88
N MET A 410 -14.18 -18.36 19.91
CA MET A 410 -12.76 -18.61 20.17
C MET A 410 -12.12 -17.52 21.04
N GLN A 411 -12.46 -16.25 20.81
CA GLN A 411 -11.97 -15.15 21.66
C GLN A 411 -12.47 -15.26 23.10
N LEU A 412 -13.78 -15.53 23.30
CA LEU A 412 -14.36 -15.70 24.63
C LEU A 412 -13.78 -16.91 25.38
N ALA A 413 -13.65 -18.04 24.69
CA ALA A 413 -13.03 -19.24 25.24
C ALA A 413 -11.56 -18.98 25.62
N SER A 414 -10.82 -18.24 24.79
CA SER A 414 -9.43 -17.87 25.08
C SER A 414 -9.33 -16.95 26.30
N ALA A 415 -10.22 -15.96 26.42
CA ALA A 415 -10.26 -15.06 27.58
C ALA A 415 -10.51 -15.83 28.89
N ALA A 416 -11.51 -16.72 28.91
CA ALA A 416 -11.76 -17.60 30.06
C ALA A 416 -10.56 -18.51 30.36
N GLY A 417 -9.95 -19.08 29.32
CA GLY A 417 -8.74 -19.89 29.45
C GLY A 417 -7.57 -19.13 30.06
N PHE A 418 -7.31 -17.89 29.64
CA PHE A 418 -6.25 -17.05 30.20
C PHE A 418 -6.51 -16.69 31.67
N MET A 419 -7.77 -16.42 32.06
CA MET A 419 -8.15 -16.21 33.46
C MET A 419 -7.86 -17.43 34.32
N ILE A 420 -8.29 -18.62 33.87
CA ILE A 420 -8.08 -19.89 34.57
C ILE A 420 -6.58 -20.16 34.72
N VAL A 421 -5.81 -20.13 33.62
CA VAL A 421 -4.37 -20.39 33.66
C VAL A 421 -3.66 -19.41 34.61
N SER A 422 -3.98 -18.12 34.52
CA SER A 422 -3.35 -17.09 35.38
C SER A 422 -3.71 -17.27 36.85
N SER A 423 -4.94 -17.70 37.15
CA SER A 423 -5.38 -18.03 38.50
C SER A 423 -4.58 -19.20 39.08
N TRP A 424 -4.42 -20.28 38.32
CA TRP A 424 -3.64 -21.45 38.75
C TRP A 424 -2.16 -21.11 38.95
N MET A 425 -1.57 -20.36 38.02
CA MET A 425 -0.19 -19.88 38.14
C MET A 425 0.00 -18.97 39.37
N SER A 426 -0.93 -18.05 39.62
CA SER A 426 -0.87 -17.17 40.79
C SER A 426 -0.96 -17.96 42.09
N SER A 427 -1.87 -18.94 42.13
CA SER A 427 -2.09 -19.81 43.30
C SER A 427 -0.83 -20.63 43.63
N ALA A 428 -0.08 -21.05 42.61
CA ALA A 428 1.16 -21.80 42.78
C ALA A 428 2.27 -21.00 43.50
N PHE A 429 2.21 -19.66 43.51
CA PHE A 429 3.16 -18.84 44.27
C PHE A 429 2.91 -18.83 45.78
N GLY A 430 1.77 -19.36 46.26
CA GLY A 430 1.45 -19.41 47.68
C GLY A 430 1.23 -18.04 48.33
N LEU A 431 1.03 -16.99 47.53
CA LEU A 431 0.76 -15.62 47.99
C LEU A 431 -0.66 -15.53 48.57
N ARG A 432 -0.88 -14.58 49.48
CA ARG A 432 -2.17 -14.37 50.15
C ARG A 432 -2.63 -12.91 50.08
N GLY A 433 -3.94 -12.70 50.21
CA GLY A 433 -4.56 -11.38 50.22
C GLY A 433 -4.20 -10.56 48.99
N VAL A 434 -3.87 -9.28 49.20
CA VAL A 434 -3.57 -8.33 48.11
C VAL A 434 -2.44 -8.81 47.17
N TRP A 435 -1.45 -9.54 47.69
CA TRP A 435 -0.33 -10.03 46.87
C TRP A 435 -0.75 -11.15 45.92
N SER A 436 -1.71 -11.99 46.32
CA SER A 436 -2.32 -13.00 45.43
C SER A 436 -3.12 -12.34 44.32
N LEU A 437 -3.88 -11.29 44.65
CA LEU A 437 -4.63 -10.52 43.66
C LEU A 437 -3.69 -9.81 42.68
N VAL A 438 -2.63 -9.14 43.18
CA VAL A 438 -1.62 -8.48 42.33
C VAL A 438 -0.94 -9.47 41.40
N ALA A 439 -0.57 -10.65 41.91
CA ALA A 439 0.03 -11.70 41.09
C ALA A 439 -0.93 -12.20 40.01
N PHE A 440 -2.21 -12.43 40.35
CA PHE A 440 -3.24 -12.82 39.40
C PHE A 440 -3.44 -11.78 38.30
N LEU A 441 -3.64 -10.50 38.67
CA LEU A 441 -3.85 -9.41 37.72
C LEU A 441 -2.61 -9.16 36.83
N SER A 442 -1.41 -9.36 37.37
CA SER A 442 -0.17 -9.26 36.59
C SER A 442 -0.02 -10.42 35.62
N LEU A 443 -0.33 -11.65 36.06
CA LEU A 443 -0.27 -12.84 35.23
C LEU A 443 -1.31 -12.80 34.11
N ILE A 444 -2.56 -12.43 34.40
CA ILE A 444 -3.60 -12.33 33.36
C ILE A 444 -3.27 -11.24 32.34
N PHE A 445 -2.65 -10.13 32.77
CA PHE A 445 -2.15 -9.11 31.84
C PHE A 445 -1.08 -9.70 30.90
N LEU A 446 -0.10 -10.44 31.44
CA LEU A 446 1.00 -11.01 30.65
C LEU A 446 0.55 -12.17 29.76
N VAL A 447 -0.12 -13.18 30.36
CA VAL A 447 -0.63 -14.37 29.66
C VAL A 447 -1.69 -13.98 28.65
N GLY A 448 -2.62 -13.11 29.03
CA GLY A 448 -3.67 -12.59 28.15
C GLY A 448 -3.14 -11.71 27.03
N GLY A 449 -2.13 -10.88 27.31
CA GLY A 449 -1.48 -10.04 26.31
C GLY A 449 -0.73 -10.84 25.25
N ILE A 450 0.18 -11.73 25.69
CA ILE A 450 0.95 -12.60 24.79
C ILE A 450 0.03 -13.59 24.08
N GLY A 451 -0.87 -14.23 24.82
CA GLY A 451 -1.83 -15.19 24.29
C GLY A 451 -2.76 -14.58 23.24
N GLY A 452 -3.24 -13.34 23.47
CA GLY A 452 -4.02 -12.58 22.49
C GLY A 452 -3.25 -12.33 21.19
N MET A 453 -1.96 -11.96 21.28
CA MET A 453 -1.10 -11.77 20.11
C MET A 453 -0.87 -13.06 19.33
N VAL A 454 -0.62 -14.17 20.03
CA VAL A 454 -0.46 -15.50 19.41
C VAL A 454 -1.77 -15.93 18.73
N GLY A 455 -2.91 -15.74 19.39
CA GLY A 455 -4.23 -16.03 18.83
C GLY A 455 -4.52 -15.22 17.57
N MET A 456 -4.25 -13.91 17.60
CA MET A 456 -4.42 -13.05 16.42
C MET A 456 -3.48 -13.43 15.28
N SER A 457 -2.22 -13.78 15.59
CA SER A 457 -1.25 -14.26 14.60
C SER A 457 -1.71 -15.55 13.93
N GLY A 458 -2.24 -16.50 14.71
CA GLY A 458 -2.80 -17.75 14.21
C GLY A 458 -4.03 -17.52 13.33
N TYR A 459 -4.94 -16.65 13.76
CA TYR A 459 -6.10 -16.28 12.97
C TYR A 459 -5.71 -15.68 11.60
N LEU A 460 -4.84 -14.65 11.60
CA LEU A 460 -4.39 -14.01 10.36
C LEU A 460 -3.61 -14.98 9.46
N TRP A 461 -2.82 -15.89 10.05
CA TRP A 461 -2.11 -16.92 9.31
C TRP A 461 -3.09 -17.87 8.59
N VAL A 462 -4.06 -18.42 9.33
CA VAL A 462 -5.08 -19.35 8.78
C VAL A 462 -5.95 -18.66 7.75
N ALA A 463 -6.49 -17.47 8.06
CA ALA A 463 -7.29 -16.70 7.12
C ALA A 463 -6.55 -16.43 5.81
N ASN A 464 -5.27 -16.06 5.90
CA ASN A 464 -4.46 -15.83 4.71
C ASN A 464 -4.29 -17.12 3.89
N CYS A 465 -4.18 -18.30 4.51
CA CYS A 465 -4.12 -19.60 3.81
C CYS A 465 -5.37 -19.86 2.94
N PHE A 466 -6.51 -19.26 3.28
CA PHE A 466 -7.75 -19.30 2.50
C PHE A 466 -7.93 -18.09 1.57
N GLY A 467 -6.89 -17.25 1.41
CA GLY A 467 -6.93 -16.08 0.54
C GLY A 467 -7.57 -14.83 1.14
N LEU A 468 -7.85 -14.83 2.45
CA LEU A 468 -8.50 -13.72 3.16
C LEU A 468 -7.46 -12.85 3.89
N HIS A 469 -7.82 -11.62 4.25
CA HIS A 469 -6.97 -10.75 5.10
C HIS A 469 -5.53 -10.57 4.61
N GLY A 470 -5.36 -10.43 3.29
CA GLY A 470 -4.04 -10.24 2.67
C GLY A 470 -3.33 -8.98 3.14
N THR A 471 -4.08 -7.89 3.25
CA THR A 471 -3.57 -6.57 3.66
C THR A 471 -3.15 -6.60 5.14
N GLU A 472 -4.04 -7.02 6.04
CA GLU A 472 -3.78 -7.03 7.48
C GLU A 472 -2.66 -7.99 7.84
N GLY A 473 -2.64 -9.19 7.24
CA GLY A 473 -1.63 -10.20 7.50
C GLY A 473 -0.22 -9.79 7.07
N TYR A 474 -0.07 -8.92 6.06
CA TYR A 474 1.24 -8.45 5.61
C TYR A 474 1.65 -7.09 6.19
N ALA A 475 0.68 -6.19 6.41
CA ALA A 475 0.93 -4.92 7.13
C ALA A 475 1.52 -5.18 8.52
N ALA A 476 1.05 -6.22 9.19
CA ALA A 476 1.54 -6.69 10.49
C ALA A 476 3.02 -7.12 10.50
N GLN A 477 3.59 -7.50 9.36
CA GLN A 477 4.94 -8.10 9.31
C GLN A 477 6.07 -7.06 9.29
N HIS A 478 5.76 -5.77 9.04
CA HIS A 478 6.73 -4.67 8.95
C HIS A 478 7.88 -4.97 7.94
N HIS A 479 7.57 -5.68 6.86
CA HIS A 479 8.57 -6.17 5.91
C HIS A 479 9.11 -5.06 5.00
N GLN A 480 10.40 -4.77 5.12
CA GLN A 480 11.10 -3.69 4.40
C GLN A 480 11.68 -4.09 3.04
N ASP A 481 11.86 -5.39 2.82
CA ASP A 481 12.52 -5.93 1.62
C ASP A 481 11.53 -6.15 0.47
N LEU A 482 12.06 -6.61 -0.67
CA LEU A 482 11.32 -6.94 -1.90
C LEU A 482 10.62 -5.70 -2.47
N LYS A 483 11.42 -4.66 -2.73
CA LYS A 483 10.96 -3.40 -3.33
C LYS A 483 11.18 -3.43 -4.83
N HIS A 484 10.48 -2.58 -5.55
CA HIS A 484 10.65 -2.49 -6.99
C HIS A 484 10.21 -1.13 -7.52
N PHE A 485 10.66 -0.84 -8.73
CA PHE A 485 10.20 0.28 -9.55
C PHE A 485 10.29 -0.13 -11.02
N LEU A 486 9.75 0.69 -11.92
CA LEU A 486 9.83 0.46 -13.36
C LEU A 486 10.71 1.52 -13.98
N ARG A 487 11.57 1.10 -14.89
CA ARG A 487 12.31 1.99 -15.79
C ARG A 487 11.86 1.73 -17.22
N LEU A 488 11.58 2.78 -17.96
CA LEU A 488 11.01 2.71 -19.29
C LEU A 488 11.88 3.50 -20.26
N HIS A 489 12.05 2.98 -21.47
CA HIS A 489 12.77 3.63 -22.56
C HIS A 489 11.90 3.68 -23.80
N ILE A 490 11.59 4.89 -24.25
CA ILE A 490 11.05 5.12 -25.60
C ILE A 490 12.26 5.27 -26.51
N GLN A 491 12.48 4.26 -27.35
CA GLN A 491 13.61 4.20 -28.28
C GLN A 491 13.38 5.07 -29.51
N THR A 492 14.45 5.33 -30.26
CA THR A 492 14.43 6.16 -31.48
C THR A 492 13.55 5.60 -32.61
N ASP A 493 13.33 4.28 -32.64
CA ASP A 493 12.41 3.61 -33.56
C ASP A 493 10.95 3.66 -33.08
N GLY A 494 10.71 4.25 -31.91
CA GLY A 494 9.42 4.35 -31.25
C GLY A 494 8.98 3.10 -30.51
N ALA A 495 9.81 2.08 -30.34
CA ALA A 495 9.54 0.98 -29.41
C ALA A 495 9.57 1.47 -27.96
N LEU A 496 8.71 0.92 -27.12
CA LEU A 496 8.73 1.13 -25.67
C LEU A 496 9.27 -0.12 -25.00
N THR A 497 10.39 -0.02 -24.30
CA THR A 497 10.92 -1.11 -23.48
C THR A 497 10.73 -0.79 -22.00
N VAL A 498 10.10 -1.71 -21.26
CA VAL A 498 9.91 -1.63 -19.81
C VAL A 498 10.87 -2.58 -19.12
N TYR A 499 11.64 -2.08 -18.17
CA TYR A 499 12.58 -2.78 -17.30
C TYR A 499 11.99 -2.80 -15.87
N PRO A 500 11.38 -3.91 -15.44
CA PRO A 500 10.90 -4.06 -14.08
C PRO A 500 12.08 -4.41 -13.16
N ILE A 501 12.42 -3.52 -12.23
CA ILE A 501 13.64 -3.62 -11.41
C ILE A 501 13.26 -3.97 -9.98
N GLY A 502 13.72 -5.13 -9.51
CA GLY A 502 13.50 -5.67 -8.17
C GLY A 502 14.70 -5.43 -7.25
N ILE A 503 14.40 -5.33 -5.96
CA ILE A 503 15.38 -5.08 -4.88
C ILE A 503 15.04 -6.04 -3.74
N ASP A 504 15.76 -7.15 -3.70
CA ASP A 504 15.49 -8.21 -2.71
C ASP A 504 15.82 -7.77 -1.29
N ARG A 505 16.85 -6.95 -1.13
CA ARG A 505 17.28 -6.47 0.19
C ARG A 505 17.57 -4.98 0.16
N VAL A 506 16.81 -4.22 0.95
CA VAL A 506 17.02 -2.76 1.06
C VAL A 506 18.14 -2.42 2.07
N GLY A 507 18.74 -1.25 1.96
CA GLY A 507 19.75 -0.79 2.91
C GLY A 507 19.19 -0.69 4.33
N ARG A 508 19.99 -1.05 5.35
CA ARG A 508 19.56 -1.09 6.77
C ARG A 508 20.28 -0.13 7.69
N LYS A 509 21.54 0.17 7.36
CA LYS A 509 22.42 1.07 8.12
C LYS A 509 22.95 2.09 7.13
N TRP A 510 22.88 3.35 7.51
CA TRP A 510 23.17 4.48 6.63
C TRP A 510 24.18 5.38 7.30
N THR A 511 25.25 5.70 6.58
CA THR A 511 26.31 6.60 7.03
C THR A 511 26.15 7.94 6.30
N LEU A 512 26.00 9.02 7.05
CA LEU A 512 25.98 10.37 6.49
C LEU A 512 27.34 10.72 5.86
N ARG A 513 27.32 11.32 4.67
CA ARG A 513 28.50 11.78 3.94
C ARG A 513 28.49 13.31 3.82
N PRO A 514 28.92 14.04 4.86
CA PRO A 514 28.80 15.51 4.90
C PRO A 514 29.64 16.23 3.84
N ASN A 515 30.70 15.60 3.36
CA ASN A 515 31.65 16.18 2.39
C ASN A 515 31.48 15.60 0.97
N ALA A 516 30.41 14.85 0.71
CA ALA A 516 30.16 14.33 -0.64
C ALA A 516 29.86 15.49 -1.62
N PRO A 517 30.20 15.35 -2.91
CA PRO A 517 29.79 16.31 -3.93
C PRO A 517 28.27 16.56 -3.89
N ALA A 518 27.85 17.79 -4.21
CA ALA A 518 26.44 18.21 -4.05
C ALA A 518 25.44 17.35 -4.83
N HIS A 519 25.86 16.72 -5.93
CA HIS A 519 25.02 15.87 -6.77
C HIS A 519 24.93 14.42 -6.29
N GLU A 520 25.73 14.01 -5.31
CA GLU A 520 25.72 12.65 -4.78
C GLU A 520 24.79 12.49 -3.57
N PRO A 521 24.30 11.27 -3.28
CA PRO A 521 23.43 11.01 -2.13
C PRO A 521 24.06 11.39 -0.78
N TRP A 522 23.27 11.95 0.14
CA TRP A 522 23.71 12.30 1.49
C TRP A 522 24.09 11.07 2.34
N PHE A 523 23.48 9.90 2.09
CA PHE A 523 23.75 8.70 2.86
C PHE A 523 24.24 7.54 2.00
N ALA A 524 25.23 6.82 2.49
CA ALA A 524 25.68 5.55 1.92
C ALA A 524 25.35 4.36 2.82
N PRO A 525 25.00 3.20 2.26
CA PRO A 525 24.79 2.01 3.06
C PRO A 525 26.09 1.61 3.75
N THR A 526 26.00 1.21 5.02
CA THR A 526 27.12 0.62 5.75
C THR A 526 27.23 -0.85 5.34
N GLY A 527 28.09 -1.16 4.36
CA GLY A 527 28.30 -2.53 3.86
C GLY A 527 27.99 -2.66 2.36
N SER A 528 27.39 -3.78 1.95
CA SER A 528 27.01 -4.03 0.56
C SER A 528 25.93 -3.05 0.10
N GLU A 529 26.10 -2.48 -1.09
CA GLU A 529 25.07 -1.73 -1.77
C GLU A 529 23.84 -2.61 -2.05
N PRO A 530 22.61 -2.08 -1.99
CA PRO A 530 21.43 -2.79 -2.47
C PRO A 530 21.61 -3.17 -3.94
N GLU A 531 21.48 -4.45 -4.25
CA GLU A 531 21.67 -4.98 -5.61
C GLU A 531 20.32 -4.98 -6.37
N PRO A 532 20.14 -4.12 -7.38
CA PRO A 532 18.99 -4.19 -8.27
C PRO A 532 19.14 -5.36 -9.26
N HIS A 533 18.03 -6.01 -9.59
CA HIS A 533 17.97 -7.04 -10.63
C HIS A 533 16.71 -6.89 -11.47
N LEU A 534 16.70 -7.49 -12.66
CA LEU A 534 15.49 -7.57 -13.47
C LEU A 534 14.54 -8.63 -12.88
N ILE A 535 13.30 -8.24 -12.63
CA ILE A 535 12.25 -9.15 -12.12
C ILE A 535 11.84 -10.15 -13.21
N GLU A 536 11.79 -9.68 -14.46
CA GLU A 536 11.54 -10.46 -15.65
C GLU A 536 12.30 -9.88 -16.84
N LYS A 537 12.33 -10.62 -17.95
CA LYS A 537 12.90 -10.16 -19.22
C LYS A 537 12.32 -8.78 -19.58
N PRO A 538 13.14 -7.82 -20.05
CA PRO A 538 12.64 -6.53 -20.51
C PRO A 538 11.49 -6.67 -21.51
N ILE A 539 10.42 -5.91 -21.30
CA ILE A 539 9.17 -6.02 -22.05
C ILE A 539 9.20 -4.98 -23.16
N THR A 540 9.41 -5.41 -24.40
CA THR A 540 9.45 -4.51 -25.56
C THR A 540 8.10 -4.53 -26.29
N ILE A 541 7.50 -3.34 -26.43
CA ILE A 541 6.26 -3.12 -27.17
C ILE A 541 6.60 -2.32 -28.42
N THR A 542 6.54 -2.98 -29.59
CA THR A 542 6.85 -2.33 -30.87
C THR A 542 5.69 -1.46 -31.35
N GLY A 543 6.00 -0.42 -32.13
CA GLY A 543 5.00 0.55 -32.61
C GLY A 543 3.96 0.03 -33.58
N THR A 544 4.10 -1.20 -34.07
CA THR A 544 3.08 -1.89 -34.88
C THR A 544 2.06 -2.66 -34.04
N GLY A 545 2.21 -2.69 -32.70
CA GLY A 545 1.33 -3.45 -31.81
C GLY A 545 1.62 -4.95 -31.79
N ARG A 546 2.85 -5.38 -32.15
CA ARG A 546 3.32 -6.75 -31.90
C ARG A 546 4.39 -6.71 -30.80
N ALA A 547 4.11 -7.34 -29.65
CA ALA A 547 5.14 -7.60 -28.65
C ALA A 547 5.93 -8.86 -29.06
N CYS A 548 7.26 -8.79 -29.07
CA CYS A 548 8.14 -9.94 -29.29
C CYS A 548 8.50 -10.62 -27.98
#